data_AF-A0A6B1FL87-F1
#
_entry.id   AF-A0A6B1FL87-F1
#
_cell.length_a   1.000
_cell.length_b   1.000
_cell.length_c   1.000
_cell.angle_alpha   90.00
_cell.angle_beta   90.00
_cell.angle_gamma   90.00
#
_symmetry.space_group_name_H-M   'P 1'
#
loop_
_entity.id
_entity.type
_entity.pdbx_description
1 polymer ?
#
loop_
_entity_poly.entity_id
_entity_poly.type
_entity_poly.pdbx_seq_one_letter_code
_entity_poly.pdbx_strand_id
1 'polypeptide(L)'
;MSMENVYTINLGKVLLSQRQHRAVRAINMIREYVKRHTGNDHVKIDSELAETIWARGVRSPPRKITVEIIEDDTTDAVIVMNYDGELTSSVEVSEPDATKPERAEDETPQIESDQTESADTVKETTTSKTEDTPPAQEDKK
;
A
#
# COMPACT_ATOMS: atom_id res chain seq x y z
N MET A 1 18.54 -19.75 -11.83
CA MET A 1 17.23 -20.43 -11.97
C MET A 1 16.36 -19.86 -10.89
N SER A 2 15.39 -19.01 -11.22
CA SER A 2 14.52 -18.42 -10.20
C SER A 2 13.75 -19.52 -9.46
N MET A 3 13.79 -19.49 -8.13
CA MET A 3 12.99 -20.37 -7.29
C MET A 3 11.79 -19.59 -6.74
N GLU A 4 10.59 -20.06 -7.08
CA GLU A 4 9.31 -19.49 -6.66
C GLU A 4 8.74 -20.36 -5.54
N ASN A 5 8.52 -19.78 -4.36
CA ASN A 5 7.99 -20.51 -3.20
C ASN A 5 6.93 -19.70 -2.46
N VAL A 6 5.74 -20.28 -2.27
CA VAL A 6 4.63 -19.65 -1.52
C VAL A 6 4.67 -20.07 -0.04
N TYR A 7 4.72 -19.09 0.86
CA TYR A 7 4.76 -19.31 2.31
C TYR A 7 3.64 -18.56 3.05
N THR A 8 3.08 -19.19 4.09
CA THR A 8 2.16 -18.51 5.01
C THR A 8 2.90 -17.98 6.24
N ILE A 9 3.07 -16.66 6.33
CA ILE A 9 3.74 -16.01 7.46
C ILE A 9 2.72 -15.69 8.57
N ASN A 10 3.01 -16.17 9.79
CA ASN A 10 2.20 -15.90 10.98
C ASN A 10 2.71 -14.65 11.72
N LEU A 11 1.97 -13.54 11.60
CA LEU A 11 2.31 -12.24 12.19
C LEU A 11 1.77 -12.04 13.61
N GLY A 12 1.32 -13.11 14.29
CA GLY A 12 0.73 -13.03 15.63
C GLY A 12 1.62 -12.34 16.68
N LYS A 13 2.95 -12.44 16.55
CA LYS A 13 3.92 -11.80 17.46
C LYS A 13 3.90 -10.26 17.38
N VAL A 14 3.38 -9.68 16.29
CA VAL A 14 3.25 -8.21 16.11
C VAL A 14 2.40 -7.57 17.21
N LEU A 15 1.41 -8.28 17.77
CA LEU A 15 0.54 -7.73 18.79
C LEU A 15 1.25 -7.38 20.11
N LEU A 16 2.42 -7.98 20.36
CA LEU A 16 3.26 -7.70 21.53
C LEU A 16 3.87 -6.29 21.49
N SER A 17 4.08 -5.73 20.28
CA SER A 17 4.59 -4.38 20.10
C SER A 17 3.51 -3.31 20.37
N GLN A 18 3.98 -2.11 20.77
CA GLN A 18 3.17 -0.91 20.96
C GLN A 18 2.27 -0.66 19.75
N ARG A 19 1.02 -0.22 20.01
CA ARG A 19 -0.04 -0.11 18.99
C ARG A 19 0.36 0.71 17.76
N GLN A 20 1.17 1.76 17.92
CA GLN A 20 1.60 2.65 16.84
C GLN A 20 2.72 2.06 15.95
N HIS A 21 3.38 0.96 16.34
CA HIS A 21 4.52 0.39 15.60
C HIS A 21 4.22 -0.99 15.01
N ARG A 22 2.94 -1.40 14.97
CA ARG A 22 2.57 -2.78 14.61
C ARG A 22 2.75 -3.09 13.13
N ALA A 23 2.25 -2.26 12.21
CA ALA A 23 2.50 -2.47 10.78
C ALA A 23 4.00 -2.42 10.43
N VAL A 24 4.76 -1.51 11.05
CA VAL A 24 6.24 -1.46 10.92
C VAL A 24 6.90 -2.75 11.43
N ARG A 25 6.46 -3.27 12.59
CA ARG A 25 6.97 -4.55 13.11
C ARG A 25 6.59 -5.73 12.20
N ALA A 26 5.42 -5.72 11.58
CA ALA A 26 4.97 -6.74 10.63
C ALA A 26 5.89 -6.81 9.42
N ILE A 27 6.21 -5.67 8.79
CA ILE A 27 7.17 -5.58 7.69
C ILE A 27 8.54 -6.13 8.11
N ASN A 28 9.04 -5.74 9.28
CA ASN A 28 10.31 -6.26 9.79
C ASN A 28 10.26 -7.77 10.11
N MET A 29 9.11 -8.30 10.56
CA MET A 29 8.93 -9.75 10.74
C MET A 29 8.95 -10.50 9.40
N ILE A 30 8.41 -9.92 8.32
CA ILE A 30 8.48 -10.51 6.98
C ILE A 30 9.93 -10.52 6.49
N ARG A 31 10.66 -9.40 6.63
CA ARG A 31 12.12 -9.36 6.32
C ARG A 31 12.92 -10.39 7.11
N GLU A 32 12.68 -10.52 8.42
CA GLU A 32 13.30 -11.55 9.28
C GLU A 32 12.93 -12.97 8.88
N TYR A 33 11.71 -13.20 8.39
CA TYR A 33 11.25 -14.50 7.91
C TYR A 33 11.98 -14.87 6.62
N VAL A 34 12.00 -13.97 5.63
CA VAL A 34 12.63 -14.17 4.32
C VAL A 34 14.14 -14.40 4.48
N LYS A 35 14.83 -13.53 5.24
CA LYS A 35 16.26 -13.70 5.60
C LYS A 35 16.56 -15.09 6.18
N ARG A 36 15.65 -15.68 6.97
CA ARG A 36 15.86 -17.01 7.55
C ARG A 36 15.65 -18.15 6.55
N HIS A 37 14.79 -17.99 5.55
CA HIS A 37 14.47 -19.05 4.59
C HIS A 37 15.42 -19.03 3.37
N THR A 38 15.72 -17.84 2.86
CA THR A 38 16.57 -17.66 1.67
C THR A 38 18.04 -17.40 2.02
N GLY A 39 18.36 -17.00 3.25
CA GLY A 39 19.73 -16.66 3.67
C GLY A 39 20.24 -15.29 3.19
N ASN A 40 19.60 -14.70 2.17
CA ASN A 40 19.97 -13.40 1.60
C ASN A 40 19.62 -12.21 2.49
N ASP A 41 20.54 -11.26 2.60
CA ASP A 41 20.38 -10.07 3.45
C ASP A 41 19.57 -8.93 2.80
N HIS A 42 19.51 -8.90 1.47
CA HIS A 42 18.86 -7.84 0.69
C HIS A 42 17.45 -8.24 0.23
N VAL A 43 16.46 -8.01 1.10
CA VAL A 43 15.05 -8.31 0.81
C VAL A 43 14.31 -7.06 0.32
N LYS A 44 13.76 -7.14 -0.90
CA LYS A 44 12.84 -6.16 -1.48
C LYS A 44 11.41 -6.65 -1.24
N ILE A 45 10.57 -5.79 -0.66
CA ILE A 45 9.16 -6.06 -0.45
C ILE A 45 8.40 -5.28 -1.50
N ASP A 46 7.47 -5.94 -2.19
CA ASP A 46 6.62 -5.28 -3.16
C ASP A 46 5.62 -4.31 -2.51
N SER A 47 5.19 -3.30 -3.27
CA SER A 47 4.29 -2.25 -2.81
C SER A 47 2.90 -2.77 -2.46
N GLU A 48 2.34 -3.72 -3.23
CA GLU A 48 0.99 -4.27 -3.01
C GLU A 48 0.92 -5.05 -1.69
N LEU A 49 1.99 -5.80 -1.39
CA LEU A 49 2.15 -6.48 -0.11
C LEU A 49 2.27 -5.49 1.06
N ALA A 50 3.01 -4.38 0.86
CA ALA A 50 3.07 -3.32 1.86
C ALA A 50 1.69 -2.69 2.09
N GLU A 51 0.98 -2.29 1.04
CA GLU A 51 -0.37 -1.72 1.10
C GLU A 51 -1.34 -2.65 1.82
N THR A 52 -1.32 -3.95 1.53
CA THR A 52 -2.12 -4.98 2.22
C THR A 52 -1.85 -5.01 3.74
N ILE A 53 -0.61 -4.83 4.17
CA ILE A 53 -0.24 -4.73 5.61
C ILE A 53 -0.79 -3.45 6.24
N TRP A 54 -0.79 -2.34 5.50
CA TRP A 54 -1.23 -1.01 5.96
C TRP A 54 -2.71 -0.71 5.73
N ALA A 55 -3.46 -1.54 4.97
CA ALA A 55 -4.86 -1.32 4.58
C ALA A 55 -5.83 -1.11 5.76
N ARG A 56 -5.50 -1.66 6.94
CA ARG A 56 -6.28 -1.50 8.20
C ARG A 56 -5.68 -0.45 9.15
N GLY A 57 -4.74 0.35 8.65
CA GLY A 57 -3.94 1.30 9.41
C GLY A 57 -2.90 0.64 10.31
N VAL A 58 -2.00 1.47 10.85
CA VAL A 58 -0.81 1.04 11.61
C VAL A 58 -1.09 0.14 12.81
N ARG A 59 -2.30 0.24 13.39
CA ARG A 59 -2.71 -0.37 14.67
C ARG A 59 -3.08 -1.85 14.57
N SER A 60 -3.53 -2.29 13.39
CA SER A 60 -4.23 -3.56 13.19
C SER A 60 -3.83 -4.28 11.89
N PRO A 61 -2.52 -4.54 11.65
CA PRO A 61 -2.09 -5.28 10.47
C PRO A 61 -2.69 -6.70 10.44
N PRO A 62 -2.75 -7.35 9.26
CA PRO A 62 -3.20 -8.73 9.11
C PRO A 62 -2.43 -9.70 10.02
N ARG A 63 -3.11 -10.74 10.53
CA ARG A 63 -2.52 -11.74 11.44
C ARG A 63 -1.77 -12.87 10.74
N LYS A 64 -2.16 -13.15 9.50
CA LYS A 64 -1.54 -14.12 8.58
C LYS A 64 -1.50 -13.46 7.21
N ILE A 65 -0.44 -13.69 6.46
CA ILE A 65 -0.32 -13.30 5.06
C ILE A 65 0.35 -14.44 4.31
N THR A 66 -0.22 -14.82 3.17
CA THR A 66 0.41 -15.68 2.17
C THR A 66 1.27 -14.80 1.26
N VAL A 67 2.56 -15.10 1.20
CA VAL A 67 3.50 -14.37 0.36
C VAL A 67 4.20 -15.34 -0.59
N GLU A 68 4.41 -14.87 -1.81
CA GLU A 68 5.29 -15.51 -2.76
C GLU A 68 6.68 -14.92 -2.62
N ILE A 69 7.69 -15.81 -2.58
CA ILE A 69 9.10 -15.46 -2.50
C ILE A 69 9.74 -15.88 -3.81
N ILE A 70 10.31 -14.91 -4.52
CA ILE A 70 11.08 -15.10 -5.76
C ILE A 70 12.54 -14.83 -5.45
N GLU A 71 13.40 -15.81 -5.68
CA GLU A 71 14.85 -15.70 -5.51
C GLU A 71 15.54 -15.40 -6.85
N ASP A 72 16.13 -14.20 -6.97
CA ASP A 72 16.91 -13.79 -8.14
C ASP A 72 18.42 -14.01 -7.91
N ASP A 73 18.93 -15.20 -8.30
CA ASP A 73 20.36 -15.59 -8.29
C ASP A 73 21.33 -14.55 -8.87
N THR A 74 20.83 -13.60 -9.68
CA THR A 74 21.65 -12.64 -10.43
C THR A 74 21.91 -11.34 -9.68
N THR A 75 21.12 -11.01 -8.64
CA THR A 75 21.23 -9.73 -7.92
C THR A 75 21.20 -9.84 -6.39
N ASP A 76 21.28 -11.07 -5.86
CA ASP A 76 21.15 -11.41 -4.42
C ASP A 76 19.88 -10.83 -3.76
N ALA A 77 18.90 -10.45 -4.58
CA ALA A 77 17.71 -9.74 -4.17
C ALA A 77 16.55 -10.72 -4.10
N VAL A 78 15.84 -10.71 -2.98
CA VAL A 78 14.63 -11.52 -2.81
C VAL A 78 13.43 -10.60 -2.93
N ILE A 79 12.55 -10.90 -3.88
CA ILE A 79 11.29 -10.17 -4.09
C ILE A 79 10.17 -10.91 -3.35
N VAL A 80 9.35 -10.16 -2.63
CA VAL A 80 8.25 -10.70 -1.83
C VAL A 80 6.94 -10.05 -2.27
N MET A 81 6.05 -10.83 -2.86
CA MET A 81 4.76 -10.38 -3.40
C MET A 81 3.59 -10.91 -2.54
N ASN A 82 2.43 -10.27 -2.65
CA ASN A 82 1.21 -10.77 -2.02
C ASN A 82 0.67 -11.93 -2.85
N TYR A 83 0.33 -13.05 -2.21
CA TYR A 83 -0.30 -14.18 -2.90
C TYR A 83 -1.81 -14.12 -2.65
N ASP A 84 -2.55 -13.57 -3.60
CA ASP A 84 -4.00 -13.32 -3.50
C ASP A 84 -4.85 -14.60 -3.52
N GLY A 85 -4.26 -15.75 -3.83
CA GLY A 85 -4.92 -17.05 -3.65
C GLY A 85 -6.12 -17.31 -4.57
N GLU A 86 -6.31 -16.48 -5.60
CA GLU A 86 -7.25 -16.78 -6.68
C GLU A 86 -6.74 -17.99 -7.47
N LEU A 87 -7.27 -19.17 -7.12
CA LEU A 87 -7.16 -20.34 -7.98
C LEU A 87 -7.79 -19.98 -9.33
N THR A 88 -6.98 -20.00 -10.38
CA THR A 88 -7.38 -19.90 -11.78
C THR A 88 -8.13 -21.16 -12.24
N SER A 89 -9.28 -21.45 -11.62
CA SER A 89 -10.19 -22.53 -12.04
C SER A 89 -11.22 -22.08 -13.08
N SER A 90 -11.23 -20.80 -13.46
CA SER A 90 -12.11 -20.23 -14.48
C SER A 90 -11.36 -19.99 -15.81
N VAL A 91 -10.76 -21.05 -16.35
CA VAL A 91 -10.31 -21.12 -17.74
C VAL A 91 -11.07 -22.27 -18.41
N GLU A 92 -11.86 -21.91 -19.43
CA GLU A 92 -12.65 -22.74 -20.37
C GLU A 92 -13.98 -23.38 -19.93
N VAL A 93 -15.09 -22.64 -20.15
CA VAL A 93 -16.23 -23.13 -20.98
C VAL A 93 -16.78 -21.98 -21.86
N SER A 94 -16.37 -21.97 -23.12
CA SER A 94 -17.03 -21.45 -24.34
C SER A 94 -18.18 -20.42 -24.30
N GLU A 95 -17.99 -19.29 -24.99
CA GLU A 95 -19.01 -18.68 -25.87
C GLU A 95 -19.20 -19.52 -27.16
N PRO A 96 -20.25 -19.34 -28.01
CA PRO A 96 -21.39 -18.42 -27.92
C PRO A 96 -22.78 -19.11 -28.14
N ASP A 97 -23.87 -18.41 -27.80
CA ASP A 97 -25.03 -18.26 -28.71
C ASP A 97 -25.86 -17.01 -28.33
N ALA A 98 -26.60 -16.45 -29.28
CA ALA A 98 -27.17 -15.11 -29.20
C ALA A 98 -28.71 -15.10 -29.20
N THR A 99 -29.32 -14.32 -28.31
CA THR A 99 -30.65 -13.73 -28.55
C THR A 99 -30.81 -12.40 -27.80
N LYS A 100 -31.03 -11.33 -28.58
CA LYS A 100 -31.46 -9.96 -28.25
C LYS A 100 -32.44 -9.58 -29.40
N PRO A 101 -33.44 -8.68 -29.28
CA PRO A 101 -33.77 -7.66 -28.25
C PRO A 101 -35.09 -8.03 -27.49
N GLU A 102 -35.77 -7.20 -26.69
CA GLU A 102 -36.06 -5.77 -26.78
C GLU A 102 -36.72 -5.22 -25.50
N ARG A 103 -36.31 -4.02 -25.04
CA ARG A 103 -37.23 -2.99 -24.55
C ARG A 103 -36.52 -1.63 -24.53
N ALA A 104 -37.04 -0.69 -25.29
CA ALA A 104 -36.58 0.68 -25.34
C ALA A 104 -37.27 1.56 -24.27
N GLU A 105 -36.58 2.64 -23.91
CA GLU A 105 -37.08 4.00 -23.67
C GLU A 105 -38.16 4.26 -22.58
N ASP A 106 -37.80 5.10 -21.60
CA ASP A 106 -38.35 6.46 -21.50
C ASP A 106 -37.33 7.40 -20.79
N GLU A 107 -37.23 8.67 -21.20
CA GLU A 107 -36.17 9.62 -20.78
C GLU A 107 -36.66 10.81 -19.94
N THR A 108 -35.92 11.15 -18.86
CA THR A 108 -35.75 12.54 -18.31
C THR A 108 -37.01 13.29 -17.82
N PRO A 109 -36.97 14.54 -17.27
CA PRO A 109 -35.88 15.50 -16.93
C PRO A 109 -35.81 15.81 -15.39
N GLN A 110 -34.91 16.59 -14.78
CA GLN A 110 -34.18 17.83 -15.11
C GLN A 110 -35.07 19.09 -15.20
N ILE A 111 -34.70 20.30 -14.76
CA ILE A 111 -33.60 20.81 -13.91
C ILE A 111 -34.05 22.19 -13.34
N GLU A 112 -33.61 22.62 -12.14
CA GLU A 112 -33.37 24.04 -11.73
C GLU A 112 -32.88 24.06 -10.26
N SER A 113 -31.74 24.65 -9.85
CA SER A 113 -31.17 26.00 -10.01
C SER A 113 -31.48 26.92 -8.82
N ASP A 114 -30.46 27.24 -8.03
CA ASP A 114 -30.30 28.60 -7.49
C ASP A 114 -28.81 28.94 -7.37
N GLN A 115 -28.43 30.14 -7.81
CA GLN A 115 -27.08 30.70 -7.71
C GLN A 115 -27.19 32.06 -7.01
N THR A 116 -26.23 32.37 -6.14
CA THR A 116 -25.70 33.73 -5.88
C THR A 116 -24.55 33.55 -4.88
N GLU A 117 -23.28 33.67 -5.23
CA GLU A 117 -22.56 34.81 -5.81
C GLU A 117 -22.47 36.01 -4.83
N SER A 118 -21.25 36.23 -4.33
CA SER A 118 -20.77 37.53 -3.82
C SER A 118 -19.25 37.48 -3.76
N ALA A 119 -18.61 38.11 -4.74
CA ALA A 119 -17.23 38.55 -4.64
C ALA A 119 -17.24 40.04 -4.28
N ASP A 120 -16.40 40.46 -3.35
CA ASP A 120 -15.77 41.78 -3.42
C ASP A 120 -14.37 41.74 -2.78
N THR A 121 -13.57 42.74 -3.09
CA THR A 121 -12.10 42.79 -2.93
C THR A 121 -11.75 43.81 -1.83
N VAL A 122 -10.49 43.85 -1.36
CA VAL A 122 -9.66 45.09 -1.21
C VAL A 122 -8.39 44.87 -0.37
N LYS A 123 -7.24 45.07 -1.03
CA LYS A 123 -5.92 45.61 -0.60
C LYS A 123 -5.14 45.04 0.61
N GLU A 124 -3.99 44.47 0.27
CA GLU A 124 -2.62 44.94 0.62
C GLU A 124 -2.38 45.75 1.92
N THR A 125 -1.39 45.32 2.73
CA THR A 125 -0.15 46.09 2.98
C THR A 125 0.93 45.32 3.79
N THR A 126 2.08 45.08 3.13
CA THR A 126 3.49 45.15 3.63
C THR A 126 3.93 44.86 5.08
N THR A 127 5.00 44.04 5.20
CA THR A 127 6.18 44.20 6.11
C THR A 127 5.93 43.91 7.62
N SER A 128 6.69 43.09 8.37
CA SER A 128 8.15 42.83 8.40
C SER A 128 8.54 41.53 9.12
N LYS A 129 9.53 40.81 8.56
CA LYS A 129 10.82 40.40 9.17
C LYS A 129 10.92 40.24 10.71
N THR A 130 11.07 38.99 11.16
CA THR A 130 12.06 38.62 12.21
C THR A 130 12.60 37.21 11.96
N GLU A 131 13.85 37.14 11.51
CA GLU A 131 14.66 35.92 11.48
C GLU A 131 15.80 36.17 12.46
N ASP A 132 15.73 35.58 13.66
CA ASP A 132 16.84 35.60 14.62
C ASP A 132 16.66 34.49 15.68
N THR A 133 17.49 33.46 15.63
CA THR A 133 17.74 32.54 16.76
C THR A 133 19.16 32.00 16.57
N PRO A 134 20.09 32.23 17.52
CA PRO A 134 21.52 32.14 17.25
C PRO A 134 22.05 30.70 17.27
N PRO A 135 23.05 30.36 16.43
CA PRO A 135 23.82 29.13 16.60
C PRO A 135 24.73 29.26 17.84
N ALA A 136 24.71 28.22 18.69
CA ALA A 136 25.56 28.15 19.86
C ALA A 136 27.05 28.01 19.48
N GLN A 137 27.92 28.55 20.33
CA GLN A 137 29.37 28.49 20.18
C GLN A 137 29.87 27.06 20.39
N GLU A 138 30.78 26.60 19.52
CA GLU A 138 31.59 25.40 19.79
C GLU A 138 33.08 25.78 19.83
N ASP A 139 33.53 26.24 20.99
CA ASP A 139 34.95 26.37 21.31
C ASP A 139 35.60 24.98 21.40
N LYS A 140 36.47 24.66 20.44
CA LYS A 140 37.45 23.57 20.59
C LYS A 140 38.86 24.08 20.29
N LYS A 141 39.65 24.08 21.37
CA LYS A 141 41.10 24.22 21.41
C LYS A 141 41.75 22.84 21.35
#